data_AF-A0A0D2V0W5-F1
#
_entry.id   AF-A0A0D2V0W5-F1
#
_cell.length_a   1.000
_cell.length_b   1.000
_cell.length_c   1.000
_cell.angle_alpha   90.00
_cell.angle_beta   90.00
_cell.angle_gamma   90.00
#
_symmetry.space_group_name_H-M   'P 1'
#
loop_
_entity.id
_entity.type
_entity.pdbx_description
1 polymer ?
#
loop_
_entity_poly.entity_id
_entity_poly.type
_entity_poly.pdbx_seq_one_letter_code
_entity_poly.pdbx_strand_id
1 'polypeptide(L)'
;MQRQRVQQSVDAAKLQGHTICNDVDKWLTMVDHKIFEMAETKLKEAEEKANERCLIGLCPNFKSRYLLSKTAEKEAYAIVQLLEKGRFDSVSYRPAPKPANIEDININIWSFVEQLYLHIFSIYLLAIFGYLFIWLLPNF
;
A
#
# COMPACT_ATOMS: atom_id res chain seq x y z
N MET A 1 8.13 12.82 -13.25
CA MET A 1 8.94 13.16 -12.06
C MET A 1 8.10 13.26 -10.78
N GLN A 2 7.13 14.18 -10.65
CA GLN A 2 6.37 14.39 -9.39
C GLN A 2 5.62 13.15 -8.88
N ARG A 3 4.79 12.51 -9.73
CA ARG A 3 4.05 11.27 -9.40
C ARG A 3 4.97 10.18 -8.87
N GLN A 4 6.09 9.95 -9.55
CA GLN A 4 7.06 8.91 -9.18
C GLN A 4 7.67 9.17 -7.80
N ARG A 5 7.99 10.43 -7.46
CA ARG A 5 8.47 10.76 -6.11
C ARG A 5 7.41 10.50 -5.05
N VAL A 6 6.16 10.90 -5.29
CA VAL A 6 5.06 10.64 -4.36
C VAL A 6 4.86 9.13 -4.16
N GLN A 7 4.91 8.35 -5.25
CA GLN A 7 4.82 6.90 -5.19
C GLN A 7 5.95 6.27 -4.36
N GLN A 8 7.20 6.70 -4.57
CA GLN A 8 8.34 6.23 -3.79
C GLN A 8 8.18 6.52 -2.29
N SER A 9 7.67 7.72 -1.94
CA SER A 9 7.39 8.06 -0.54
C SER A 9 6.25 7.23 0.04
N VAL A 10 5.23 6.90 -0.75
CA VAL A 10 4.14 6.00 -0.36
C VAL A 10 4.67 4.58 -0.11
N ASP A 11 5.51 4.07 -1.00
CA ASP A 11 6.09 2.73 -0.87
C ASP A 11 7.01 2.64 0.37
N ALA A 12 7.82 3.69 0.61
CA ALA A 12 8.64 3.80 1.81
C ALA A 12 7.79 3.84 3.10
N ALA A 13 6.68 4.58 3.09
CA ALA A 13 5.77 4.64 4.22
C ALA A 13 5.09 3.29 4.51
N LYS A 14 4.68 2.55 3.47
CA LYS A 14 4.15 1.19 3.61
C LYS A 14 5.17 0.24 4.24
N LEU A 15 6.44 0.32 3.82
CA LEU A 15 7.53 -0.47 4.40
C LEU A 15 7.75 -0.17 5.89
N GLN A 16 7.52 1.08 6.31
CA GLN A 16 7.60 1.50 7.71
C GLN A 16 6.34 1.17 8.53
N GLY A 17 5.34 0.53 7.92
CA GLY A 17 4.05 0.26 8.55
C GLY A 17 3.22 1.52 8.81
N HIS A 18 3.55 2.64 8.16
CA HIS A 18 2.79 3.87 8.25
C HIS A 18 1.54 3.81 7.37
N THR A 19 0.49 4.52 7.78
CA THR A 19 -0.73 4.65 7.00
C THR A 19 -0.62 5.84 6.06
N ILE A 20 -1.02 5.66 4.82
CA ILE A 20 -0.99 6.71 3.78
C ILE A 20 -2.17 7.65 3.97
N CYS A 21 -1.93 8.95 3.80
CA CYS A 21 -3.00 9.94 3.85
C CYS A 21 -3.97 9.75 2.67
N ASN A 22 -5.28 9.79 2.94
CA ASN A 22 -6.32 9.57 1.93
C ASN A 22 -6.22 10.56 0.75
N ASP A 23 -5.80 11.80 1.02
CA ASP A 23 -5.62 12.82 -0.02
C ASP A 23 -4.53 12.46 -1.04
N VAL A 24 -3.47 11.76 -0.59
CA VAL A 24 -2.37 11.31 -1.44
C VAL A 24 -2.82 10.18 -2.35
N ASP A 25 -3.61 9.24 -1.82
CA ASP A 25 -4.17 8.11 -2.58
C ASP A 25 -5.17 8.59 -3.65
N LYS A 26 -6.08 9.48 -3.25
CA LYS A 26 -7.03 10.12 -4.16
C LYS A 26 -6.32 10.92 -5.26
N TRP A 27 -5.24 11.61 -4.90
CA TRP A 27 -4.43 12.35 -5.87
C TRP A 27 -3.73 11.43 -6.88
N LEU A 28 -3.12 10.33 -6.42
CA LEU A 28 -2.48 9.35 -7.30
C LEU A 28 -3.48 8.75 -8.30
N THR A 29 -4.67 8.39 -7.83
CA THR A 29 -5.75 7.86 -8.68
C THR A 29 -6.17 8.87 -9.74
N MET A 30 -6.33 10.15 -9.36
CA MET A 30 -6.71 11.22 -10.28
C MET A 30 -5.65 11.46 -11.35
N VAL A 31 -4.36 11.41 -10.98
CA VAL A 31 -3.24 11.55 -11.91
C VAL A 31 -3.18 10.38 -12.87
N ASP A 32 -3.38 9.15 -12.40
CA ASP A 32 -3.37 7.95 -13.26
C ASP A 32 -4.52 7.98 -14.27
N HIS A 33 -5.71 8.36 -13.84
CA HIS A 33 -6.84 8.56 -14.74
C HIS A 33 -6.53 9.62 -15.82
N LYS A 34 -5.92 10.76 -15.44
CA LYS A 34 -5.58 11.81 -16.41
C LYS A 34 -4.51 11.38 -17.41
N ILE A 35 -3.53 10.57 -16.98
CA ILE A 35 -2.52 9.98 -17.86
C ILE A 35 -3.17 9.04 -18.87
N PHE A 36 -4.10 8.19 -18.42
CA PHE A 36 -4.83 7.27 -19.28
C PHE A 36 -5.67 8.01 -20.32
N GLU A 37 -6.47 9.01 -19.90
CA GLU A 37 -7.29 9.85 -20.79
C GLU A 37 -6.42 10.57 -21.84
N MET A 38 -5.27 11.11 -21.44
CA MET A 38 -4.32 11.73 -22.39
C MET A 38 -3.72 10.73 -23.37
N ALA A 39 -3.43 9.50 -22.93
CA ALA A 39 -2.90 8.46 -23.82
C ALA A 39 -3.95 8.02 -24.84
N GLU A 40 -5.20 7.85 -24.42
CA GLU A 40 -6.32 7.47 -25.28
C GLU A 40 -6.64 8.55 -26.32
N THR A 41 -6.69 9.82 -25.90
CA THR A 41 -6.89 10.96 -26.81
C THR A 41 -5.76 11.10 -27.82
N LYS A 42 -4.50 10.92 -27.41
CA LYS A 42 -3.34 10.95 -28.32
C LYS A 42 -3.34 9.79 -29.31
N LEU A 43 -3.75 8.61 -28.88
CA LEU A 43 -3.88 7.44 -29.75
C LEU A 43 -4.96 7.67 -30.80
N LYS A 44 -6.11 8.20 -30.40
CA LYS A 44 -7.20 8.56 -31.33
C LYS A 44 -6.80 9.65 -32.32
N GLU A 45 -6.12 10.71 -31.87
CA GLU A 45 -5.55 11.74 -32.75
C GLU A 45 -4.56 11.13 -33.76
N ALA A 46 -3.74 10.18 -33.33
CA ALA A 46 -2.77 9.50 -34.20
C ALA A 46 -3.46 8.58 -35.23
N GLU A 47 -4.51 7.86 -34.84
CA GLU A 47 -5.32 7.04 -35.74
C GLU A 47 -6.07 7.89 -36.77
N GLU A 48 -6.72 8.98 -36.34
CA GLU A 48 -7.41 9.92 -37.24
C GLU A 48 -6.41 10.53 -38.24
N LYS A 49 -5.22 10.94 -37.76
CA LYS A 49 -4.16 11.50 -38.61
C LYS A 49 -3.51 10.46 -39.54
N ALA A 50 -3.50 9.18 -39.16
CA ALA A 50 -3.02 8.09 -40.01
C ALA A 50 -4.05 7.72 -41.10
N ASN A 51 -5.34 7.83 -40.78
CA ASN A 51 -6.43 7.69 -41.75
C ASN A 51 -6.56 8.91 -42.68
N GLU A 52 -6.24 10.11 -42.18
CA GLU A 52 -6.09 11.33 -42.98
C GLU A 52 -4.69 11.41 -43.62
N ARG A 53 -4.40 10.51 -44.57
CA ARG A 53 -3.48 10.89 -45.64
C ARG A 53 -4.11 12.12 -46.30
N CYS A 54 -3.57 13.31 -46.01
CA CYS A 54 -4.02 14.58 -46.56
C CYS A 54 -3.81 14.56 -48.08
N LEU A 55 -4.79 13.98 -48.77
CA LEU A 55 -4.87 13.96 -50.21
C LEU A 55 -5.26 15.38 -50.64
N ILE A 56 -4.25 16.13 -51.06
CA ILE A 56 -4.36 17.31 -51.91
C ILE A 56 -5.24 18.43 -51.29
N GLY A 57 -4.61 19.25 -50.43
CA GLY A 57 -4.95 20.68 -50.30
C GLY A 57 -5.93 21.12 -49.20
N LEU A 58 -6.56 20.20 -48.47
CA LEU A 58 -7.48 20.54 -47.37
C LEU A 58 -6.91 20.08 -46.02
N CYS A 59 -5.87 20.78 -45.58
CA CYS A 59 -5.50 20.76 -44.16
C CYS A 59 -6.68 21.30 -43.32
N PRO A 60 -6.87 20.81 -42.09
CA PRO A 60 -8.06 21.11 -41.28
C PRO A 60 -8.29 22.61 -41.06
N ASN A 61 -9.57 22.98 -41.15
CA ASN A 61 -10.16 24.31 -40.92
C ASN A 61 -9.48 25.12 -39.78
N PHE A 62 -9.19 26.40 -39.99
CA PHE A 62 -8.65 27.30 -38.97
C PHE A 62 -9.46 27.28 -37.65
N LYS A 63 -10.79 27.18 -37.72
CA LYS A 63 -11.71 27.07 -36.59
C LYS A 63 -11.52 25.77 -35.81
N SER A 64 -11.27 24.64 -36.48
CA SER A 64 -11.04 23.37 -35.78
C SER A 64 -9.69 23.40 -35.05
N ARG A 65 -8.64 23.95 -35.67
CA ARG A 65 -7.35 24.17 -35.00
C ARG A 65 -7.47 25.09 -33.78
N TYR A 66 -8.26 26.16 -33.89
CA TYR A 66 -8.52 27.08 -32.77
C TYR A 66 -9.23 26.37 -31.60
N LEU A 67 -10.24 25.56 -31.88
CA LEU A 67 -10.91 24.75 -30.87
C LEU A 67 -9.94 23.75 -30.23
N LEU A 68 -9.14 23.06 -31.03
CA LEU A 68 -8.13 22.13 -30.55
C LEU A 68 -7.14 22.82 -29.60
N SER A 69 -6.66 24.01 -29.98
CA SER A 69 -5.75 24.81 -29.16
C SER A 69 -6.38 25.25 -27.84
N LYS A 70 -7.67 25.62 -27.84
CA LYS A 70 -8.40 25.98 -26.62
C LYS A 70 -8.66 24.79 -25.71
N THR A 71 -8.92 23.62 -26.27
CA THR A 71 -9.03 22.37 -25.50
C THR A 71 -7.70 22.00 -24.87
N ALA A 72 -6.60 22.05 -25.65
CA ALA A 72 -5.26 21.79 -25.14
C ALA A 72 -4.84 22.77 -24.02
N GLU A 73 -5.21 24.04 -24.14
CA GLU A 73 -4.96 25.04 -23.07
C GLU A 73 -5.68 24.68 -21.77
N LYS A 74 -6.94 24.24 -21.84
CA LYS A 74 -7.71 23.80 -20.66
C LYS A 74 -7.12 22.55 -20.02
N GLU A 75 -6.70 21.58 -20.84
CA GLU A 75 -6.06 20.36 -20.34
C GLU A 75 -4.71 20.65 -19.68
N ALA A 76 -3.88 21.49 -20.29
CA ALA A 76 -2.63 21.94 -19.70
C ALA A 76 -2.85 22.61 -18.35
N TYR A 77 -3.86 23.49 -18.25
CA TYR A 77 -4.23 24.12 -16.99
C TYR A 77 -4.70 23.11 -15.92
N ALA A 78 -5.50 22.11 -16.31
CA ALA A 78 -5.91 21.04 -15.40
C ALA A 78 -4.72 20.22 -14.89
N ILE A 79 -3.74 19.92 -15.75
CA ILE A 79 -2.51 19.22 -15.37
C ILE A 79 -1.68 20.06 -14.39
N VAL A 80 -1.54 21.37 -14.63
CA VAL A 80 -0.82 22.28 -13.71
C VAL A 80 -1.47 22.29 -12.33
N GLN A 81 -2.79 22.44 -12.25
CA GLN A 81 -3.51 22.39 -10.97
C GLN A 81 -3.37 21.03 -10.27
N LEU A 82 -3.39 19.93 -11.02
CA LEU A 82 -3.17 18.60 -10.47
C LEU A 82 -1.75 18.48 -9.90
N LEU A 83 -0.73 19.00 -10.60
CA LEU A 83 0.65 18.98 -10.13
C LEU A 83 0.85 19.83 -8.86
N GLU A 84 0.18 20.98 -8.77
CA GLU A 84 0.22 21.82 -7.56
C GLU A 84 -0.41 21.12 -6.36
N LYS A 85 -1.57 20.47 -6.53
CA LYS A 85 -2.19 19.65 -5.49
C LYS A 85 -1.35 18.45 -5.06
N GLY A 86 -0.38 18.05 -5.88
CA GLY A 86 0.57 16.97 -5.61
C GLY A 86 1.80 17.39 -4.80
N ARG A 87 1.82 18.61 -4.25
CA ARG A 87 2.84 19.05 -3.28
C ARG A 87 2.36 18.72 -1.87
N PHE A 88 2.76 17.54 -1.41
CA PHE A 88 2.50 17.10 -0.04
C PHE A 88 3.77 17.24 0.79
N ASP A 89 3.69 17.93 1.94
CA ASP A 89 4.80 18.04 2.90
C ASP A 89 5.01 16.72 3.67
N SER A 90 3.93 15.96 3.88
CA SER A 90 3.98 14.59 4.41
C SER A 90 2.98 13.71 3.66
N VAL A 91 3.39 12.47 3.35
CA VAL A 91 2.56 11.49 2.64
C VAL A 91 1.93 10.44 3.56
N SER A 92 2.38 10.36 4.81
CA SER A 92 1.99 9.31 5.73
C SER A 92 2.01 9.76 7.17
N TYR A 93 1.29 9.02 8.01
CA TYR A 93 1.28 9.20 9.45
C TYR A 93 1.52 7.87 10.16
N ARG A 94 2.04 7.94 11.39
CA ARG A 94 2.23 6.76 12.22
C ARG A 94 0.84 6.30 12.72
N PRO A 95 0.41 5.06 12.42
CA PRO A 95 -0.83 4.54 12.98
C PRO A 95 -0.71 4.43 14.49
N ALA A 96 -1.82 4.67 15.20
CA ALA A 96 -1.88 4.45 16.63
C ALA A 96 -1.49 3.00 16.96
N PRO A 97 -0.77 2.74 18.07
CA PRO A 97 -0.46 1.38 18.48
C PRO A 97 -1.76 0.59 18.60
N LYS A 98 -1.85 -0.53 17.88
CA LYS A 98 -3.00 -1.43 17.99
C LYS A 98 -3.08 -1.90 19.45
N PRO A 99 -4.25 -1.82 20.10
CA PRO A 99 -4.39 -2.45 21.41
C PRO A 99 -4.03 -3.92 21.26
N ALA A 100 -3.19 -4.44 22.16
CA ALA A 100 -2.86 -5.86 22.15
C ALA A 100 -4.17 -6.66 22.24
N ASN A 101 -4.38 -7.59 21.32
CA ASN A 101 -5.57 -8.43 21.34
C ASN A 101 -5.55 -9.23 22.64
N ILE A 102 -6.59 -9.05 23.46
CA ILE A 102 -6.71 -9.71 24.76
C ILE A 102 -6.73 -11.24 24.59
N GLU A 103 -7.21 -11.73 23.45
CA GLU A 103 -7.21 -13.15 23.08
C GLU A 103 -5.79 -13.74 22.94
N ASP A 104 -4.87 -13.02 22.29
CA ASP A 104 -3.48 -13.45 22.11
C ASP A 104 -2.73 -13.50 23.46
N ILE A 105 -3.00 -12.54 24.35
CA ILE A 105 -2.44 -12.52 25.71
C ILE A 105 -2.97 -13.70 26.53
N ASN A 106 -4.27 -13.97 26.45
CA ASN A 106 -4.90 -15.06 27.19
C ASN A 106 -4.31 -16.41 26.77
N ILE A 107 -4.19 -16.67 25.46
CA ILE A 107 -3.60 -17.91 24.92
C ILE A 107 -2.15 -18.09 25.40
N ASN A 108 -1.33 -17.03 25.38
CA ASN A 108 0.06 -17.08 25.85
C ASN A 108 0.16 -17.38 27.36
N ILE A 109 -0.75 -16.84 28.17
CA ILE A 109 -0.79 -17.11 29.62
C ILE A 109 -1.20 -18.56 29.90
N TRP A 110 -2.26 -19.07 29.25
CA TRP A 110 -2.69 -20.46 29.42
C TRP A 110 -1.62 -21.46 29.00
N SER A 111 -0.97 -21.21 27.85
CA SER A 111 0.13 -22.05 27.38
C SER A 111 1.29 -22.08 28.36
N PHE A 112 1.66 -20.93 28.94
CA PHE A 112 2.72 -20.85 29.96
C PHE A 112 2.34 -21.58 31.26
N VAL A 113 1.07 -21.47 31.70
CA VAL A 113 0.56 -22.16 32.89
C VAL A 113 0.54 -23.68 32.67
N GLU A 114 0.12 -24.15 31.50
CA GLU A 114 0.08 -25.57 31.16
C GLU A 114 1.49 -26.18 31.10
N GLN A 115 2.45 -25.45 30.51
CA GLN A 115 3.87 -25.86 30.51
C GLN A 115 4.45 -25.95 31.92
N LEU A 116 4.17 -24.96 32.77
CA LEU A 116 4.63 -24.96 34.16
C LEU A 116 4.04 -26.13 34.94
N TYR A 117 2.75 -26.42 34.76
CA TYR A 117 2.07 -27.52 35.43
C TYR A 117 2.64 -28.89 35.03
N LEU A 118 2.86 -29.14 33.74
CA LEU A 118 3.47 -30.38 33.25
C LEU A 118 4.89 -30.56 33.77
N HIS A 119 5.68 -29.48 33.83
CA HIS A 119 7.04 -29.52 34.36
C HIS A 119 7.07 -29.84 35.86
N ILE A 120 6.19 -29.21 36.66
CA ILE A 120 6.06 -29.50 38.10
C ILE A 120 5.60 -30.94 38.34
N PHE A 121 4.61 -31.42 37.58
CA PHE A 121 4.10 -32.79 37.69
C PHE A 121 5.17 -33.84 37.36
N SER A 122 5.99 -33.58 36.34
CA SER A 122 7.13 -34.44 35.98
C SER A 122 8.14 -34.54 37.12
N ILE A 123 8.50 -33.41 37.74
CA ILE A 123 9.41 -33.38 38.90
C ILE A 123 8.84 -34.21 40.07
N TYR A 124 7.54 -34.09 40.33
CA TYR A 124 6.88 -34.80 41.43
C TYR A 124 6.84 -36.32 41.21
N LEU A 125 6.56 -36.76 39.97
CA LEU A 125 6.63 -38.19 39.61
C LEU A 125 8.05 -38.74 39.75
N LEU A 126 9.07 -38.03 39.30
CA LEU A 126 10.47 -38.45 39.46
C LEU A 126 10.86 -38.56 40.94
N ALA A 127 10.40 -37.64 41.79
CA ALA A 127 10.60 -37.71 43.23
C ALA A 127 9.90 -38.94 43.85
N ILE A 128 8.68 -39.24 43.42
CA ILE A 128 7.93 -40.42 43.88
C ILE A 128 8.60 -41.72 43.44
N PHE A 129 8.97 -41.84 42.16
CA PHE A 129 9.65 -43.02 41.63
C PHE A 129 11.03 -43.22 42.27
N GLY A 130 11.77 -42.13 42.50
CA GLY A 130 13.02 -42.17 43.25
C GLY A 130 12.83 -42.63 44.70
N TYR A 131 11.78 -42.14 45.38
CA TYR A 131 11.46 -42.52 46.75
C TYR A 131 11.00 -43.98 46.87
N LEU A 132 10.20 -44.47 45.91
CA LEU A 132 9.78 -45.88 45.81
C LEU A 132 10.96 -46.82 45.51
N PHE A 133 11.93 -46.37 44.71
CA PHE A 133 13.13 -47.15 44.38
C PHE A 133 14.05 -47.34 45.60
N ILE A 134 14.12 -46.36 46.52
CA ILE A 134 14.86 -46.46 47.78
C ILE A 134 14.26 -47.53 48.72
N TRP A 135 12.94 -47.78 48.67
CA TRP A 135 12.26 -48.77 49.51
C TRP A 135 12.18 -50.20 48.90
N LEU A 136 12.53 -50.36 47.63
CA LEU A 136 12.49 -51.64 46.90
C LEU A 136 13.87 -52.30 46.71
N LEU A 137 14.95 -51.65 47.16
CA LEU A 137 16.28 -52.27 47.27
C LEU A 137 16.43 -52.90 48.67
N PRO A 138 16.38 -54.23 48.81
CA PRO A 138 16.67 -54.88 50.09
C PRO A 138 18.17 -54.83 50.36
N ASN A 139 18.56 -54.08 51.40
CA ASN A 139 19.86 -54.07 52.06
C ASN A 139 21.08 -53.69 51.19
N PHE A 140 21.54 -52.46 51.41
CA PHE A 140 22.87 -52.31 51.99
C PHE A 140 22.72 -51.88 53.45
#